data_AF-A0AAN0SXV7-F1
#
_entry.id   AF-A0AAN0SXV7-F1
#
_cell.length_a   1.000
_cell.length_b   1.000
_cell.length_c   1.000
_cell.angle_alpha   90.00
_cell.angle_beta   90.00
_cell.angle_gamma   90.00
#
_symmetry.space_group_name_H-M   'P 1'
#
loop_
_entity.id
_entity.type
_entity.pdbx_description
1 polymer ?
#
loop_
_entity_poly.entity_id
_entity_poly.type
_entity_poly.pdbx_seq_one_letter_code
_entity_poly.pdbx_strand_id
1 'polypeptide(L)'
;MSRSISTDVERRIYAESMGRCMNPECKVELFKENGDIMEKAHIIPYCDTKDNSFANLIILCPNCHTNFDKNNAFSADDVNKWKEMRKDEFDSFFSEKYDSFEDLKNAVVPLLLDNKFIFENYYLEDTRDLWDIFEGKILSNNRMLRNILNRNSKLIQNHSNENYSNLAVVQKFILHIDEFEATRVNKEKIRRVLFPKEINSLFGIEPLEGYFLPSVESIESLIEVLQNNGQFETIVLGVDRPYIQVKKDGISERIYLSDTPRLRQIYYDNDCFKKVNVRFQSLNYALKVIKSRGLKFDFEDINNLKEARVNGVKIVFVYEYCLSKVKLLQLTPEEKCVILNLHNWNGESCISTEAYELAKEMKVKLLTMDEFYGYINSIK
;
A
#
# COMPACT_ATOMS: atom_id res chain seq x y z
N MET A 1 -1.69 -38.03 35.91
CA MET A 1 -1.53 -36.88 35.00
C MET A 1 -2.79 -36.03 35.11
N SER A 2 -2.62 -34.74 35.33
CA SER A 2 -3.70 -33.80 35.68
C SER A 2 -4.76 -33.72 34.57
N ARG A 3 -6.05 -33.73 34.94
CA ARG A 3 -7.18 -33.38 34.05
C ARG A 3 -7.22 -31.88 33.68
N SER A 4 -6.30 -31.07 34.21
CA SER A 4 -6.32 -29.62 34.04
C SER A 4 -6.09 -29.23 32.57
N ILE A 5 -7.10 -28.59 31.98
CA ILE A 5 -6.95 -27.82 30.75
C ILE A 5 -6.03 -26.63 31.06
N SER A 6 -5.09 -26.32 30.17
CA SER A 6 -4.20 -25.17 30.37
C SER A 6 -4.99 -23.86 30.30
N THR A 7 -4.56 -22.84 31.06
CA THR A 7 -5.20 -21.52 31.05
C THR A 7 -5.21 -20.87 29.66
N ASP A 8 -4.20 -21.13 28.82
CA ASP A 8 -4.17 -20.66 27.43
C ASP A 8 -5.32 -21.26 26.62
N VAL A 9 -5.47 -22.59 26.66
CA VAL A 9 -6.55 -23.30 25.95
C VAL A 9 -7.91 -22.85 26.44
N GLU A 10 -8.08 -22.70 27.76
CA GLU A 10 -9.31 -22.21 28.37
C GLU A 10 -9.70 -20.81 27.88
N ARG A 11 -8.73 -19.87 27.84
CA ARG A 11 -8.97 -18.53 27.30
C ARG A 11 -9.36 -18.56 25.82
N ARG A 12 -8.71 -19.42 25.02
CA ARG A 12 -8.96 -19.52 23.58
C ARG A 12 -10.38 -20.04 23.29
N ILE A 13 -10.83 -21.10 23.97
CA ILE A 13 -12.19 -21.63 23.76
C ILE A 13 -13.26 -20.65 24.24
N TYR A 14 -12.99 -19.87 25.30
CA TYR A 14 -13.89 -18.80 25.75
C TYR A 14 -13.99 -17.67 24.72
N ALA A 15 -12.86 -17.23 24.16
CA ALA A 15 -12.86 -16.22 23.10
C ALA A 15 -13.62 -16.70 21.85
N GLU A 16 -13.40 -17.95 21.42
CA GLU A 16 -14.09 -18.57 20.27
C GLU A 16 -15.61 -18.65 20.48
N SER A 17 -16.06 -18.90 21.73
CA SER A 17 -17.49 -18.94 22.04
C SER A 17 -18.20 -17.59 21.87
N MET A 18 -17.47 -16.47 21.94
CA MET A 18 -18.04 -15.11 21.93
C MET A 18 -19.16 -14.94 22.99
N GLY A 19 -19.09 -15.68 24.09
CA GLY A 19 -20.08 -15.68 25.16
C GLY A 19 -21.43 -16.34 24.81
N ARG A 20 -21.48 -17.11 23.72
CA ARG A 20 -22.69 -17.82 23.28
C ARG A 20 -22.40 -19.30 23.06
N CYS A 21 -23.42 -20.13 23.28
CA CYS A 21 -23.35 -21.56 22.97
C CYS A 21 -22.89 -21.75 21.52
N MET A 22 -21.92 -22.66 21.30
CA MET A 22 -21.36 -22.89 19.97
C MET A 22 -22.23 -23.75 19.07
N ASN A 23 -23.31 -24.37 19.60
CA ASN A 23 -24.34 -24.97 18.76
C ASN A 23 -25.06 -23.87 17.93
N PRO A 24 -25.00 -23.92 16.58
CA PRO A 24 -25.56 -22.90 15.68
C PRO A 24 -27.05 -22.65 15.84
N GLU A 25 -27.82 -23.66 16.24
CA GLU A 25 -29.28 -23.58 16.43
C GLU A 25 -29.67 -23.03 17.81
N CYS A 26 -28.73 -23.01 18.77
CA CYS A 26 -29.01 -22.57 20.14
C CYS A 26 -28.59 -21.11 20.37
N LYS A 27 -27.31 -20.79 20.19
CA LYS A 27 -26.70 -19.44 20.37
C LYS A 27 -27.09 -18.71 21.68
N VAL A 28 -27.54 -19.42 22.70
CA VAL A 28 -27.94 -18.84 23.99
C VAL A 28 -26.74 -18.17 24.65
N GLU A 29 -26.98 -17.04 25.31
CA GLU A 29 -25.98 -16.35 26.10
C GLU A 29 -25.55 -17.19 27.29
N LEU A 30 -24.24 -17.34 27.45
CA LEU A 30 -23.63 -18.21 28.45
C LEU A 30 -23.28 -17.47 29.74
N PHE A 31 -23.00 -16.16 29.64
CA PHE A 31 -22.70 -15.31 30.78
C PHE A 31 -23.98 -14.68 31.32
N LYS A 32 -24.32 -14.93 32.59
CA LYS A 32 -25.58 -14.45 33.19
C LYS A 32 -25.33 -13.91 34.60
N GLU A 33 -26.10 -12.90 34.99
CA GLU A 33 -25.98 -12.26 36.31
C GLU A 33 -26.14 -13.26 37.48
N ASN A 34 -26.91 -14.34 37.29
CA ASN A 34 -27.22 -15.35 38.31
C ASN A 34 -26.40 -16.64 38.17
N GLY A 35 -25.26 -16.59 37.49
CA GLY A 35 -24.34 -17.71 37.30
C GLY A 35 -24.23 -18.15 35.85
N ASP A 36 -22.99 -18.25 35.39
CA ASP A 36 -22.66 -18.65 34.03
C ASP A 36 -23.08 -20.11 33.79
N ILE A 37 -23.76 -20.35 32.67
CA ILE A 37 -24.24 -21.69 32.29
C ILE A 37 -23.29 -22.36 31.27
N MET A 38 -22.03 -21.98 31.32
CA MET A 38 -21.02 -22.39 30.35
C MET A 38 -20.40 -23.74 30.74
N GLU A 39 -20.39 -24.70 29.82
CA GLU A 39 -19.76 -25.99 30.00
C GLU A 39 -18.74 -26.26 28.89
N LYS A 40 -17.60 -26.87 29.28
CA LYS A 40 -16.55 -27.33 28.36
C LYS A 40 -16.80 -28.79 28.04
N ALA A 41 -16.93 -29.11 26.76
CA ALA A 41 -17.10 -30.48 26.29
C ALA A 41 -15.87 -30.90 25.47
N HIS A 42 -15.49 -32.18 25.60
CA HIS A 42 -14.51 -32.81 24.71
C HIS A 42 -15.25 -33.34 23.48
N ILE A 43 -14.81 -32.96 22.28
CA ILE A 43 -15.41 -33.44 21.02
C ILE A 43 -15.18 -34.95 20.88
N ILE A 44 -13.96 -35.40 21.20
CA ILE A 44 -13.62 -36.81 21.39
C ILE A 44 -13.31 -37.03 22.87
N PRO A 45 -13.98 -38.00 23.54
CA PRO A 45 -13.87 -38.19 24.98
C PRO A 45 -12.43 -38.26 25.49
N TYR A 46 -12.16 -37.54 26.59
CA TYR A 46 -10.82 -37.49 27.20
C TYR A 46 -10.32 -38.88 27.65
N CYS A 47 -11.22 -39.80 28.03
CA CYS A 47 -10.83 -41.15 28.40
C CYS A 47 -10.16 -41.92 27.24
N ASP A 48 -10.48 -41.56 26.00
CA ASP A 48 -10.03 -42.27 24.80
C ASP A 48 -8.74 -41.65 24.24
N THR A 49 -8.63 -40.33 24.28
CA THR A 49 -7.53 -39.59 23.64
C THR A 49 -6.55 -38.95 24.61
N LYS A 50 -7.00 -38.67 25.85
CA LYS A 50 -6.34 -37.78 26.80
C LYS A 50 -6.01 -36.40 26.22
N ASP A 51 -6.77 -35.96 25.21
CA ASP A 51 -6.51 -34.72 24.47
C ASP A 51 -7.30 -33.54 25.05
N ASN A 52 -6.56 -32.58 25.63
CA ASN A 52 -7.05 -31.29 26.10
C ASN A 52 -6.67 -30.13 25.15
N SER A 53 -6.38 -30.44 23.88
CA SER A 53 -6.04 -29.43 22.88
C SER A 53 -7.20 -28.46 22.65
N PHE A 54 -6.86 -27.25 22.21
CA PHE A 54 -7.86 -26.30 21.73
C PHE A 54 -8.75 -26.94 20.67
N ALA A 55 -8.21 -27.75 19.75
CA ALA A 55 -8.97 -28.40 18.69
C ALA A 55 -10.07 -29.34 19.23
N ASN A 56 -9.78 -30.13 20.27
CA ASN A 56 -10.69 -31.13 20.83
C ASN A 56 -11.70 -30.58 21.86
N LEU A 57 -11.74 -29.28 22.12
CA LEU A 57 -12.63 -28.67 23.12
C LEU A 57 -13.66 -27.73 22.50
N ILE A 58 -14.87 -27.71 23.02
CA ILE A 58 -15.93 -26.79 22.60
C ILE A 58 -16.70 -26.24 23.80
N ILE A 59 -17.30 -25.06 23.66
CA ILE A 59 -18.13 -24.42 24.68
C ILE A 59 -19.62 -24.56 24.34
N LEU A 60 -20.38 -25.16 25.27
CA LEU A 60 -21.82 -25.39 25.14
C LEU A 60 -22.59 -24.92 26.37
N CYS A 61 -23.90 -24.72 26.24
CA CYS A 61 -24.80 -24.63 27.41
C CYS A 61 -25.14 -26.03 27.93
N PRO A 62 -25.70 -26.19 29.15
CA PRO A 62 -25.83 -27.50 29.79
C PRO A 62 -26.78 -28.44 29.03
N ASN A 63 -27.80 -27.87 28.38
CA ASN A 63 -28.74 -28.61 27.55
C ASN A 63 -28.06 -29.18 26.29
N CYS A 64 -27.29 -28.34 25.58
CA CYS A 64 -26.57 -28.78 24.39
C CYS A 64 -25.47 -29.78 24.73
N HIS A 65 -24.75 -29.57 25.84
CA HIS A 65 -23.73 -30.50 26.32
C HIS A 65 -24.34 -31.85 26.70
N THR A 66 -25.45 -31.86 27.47
CA THR A 66 -26.16 -33.10 27.80
C THR A 66 -26.66 -33.83 26.55
N ASN A 67 -27.19 -33.09 25.57
CA ASN A 67 -27.66 -33.69 24.34
C ASN A 67 -26.54 -34.30 23.49
N PHE A 68 -25.36 -33.70 23.53
CA PHE A 68 -24.17 -34.24 22.89
C PHE A 68 -23.66 -35.49 23.64
N ASP A 69 -23.33 -35.36 24.92
CA ASP A 69 -22.64 -36.40 25.69
C ASP A 69 -23.51 -37.61 26.06
N LYS A 70 -24.79 -37.39 26.37
CA LYS A 70 -25.67 -38.43 26.94
C LYS A 70 -26.74 -38.92 25.99
N ASN A 71 -27.31 -38.01 25.20
CA ASN A 71 -28.43 -38.33 24.32
C ASN A 71 -27.98 -38.67 22.89
N ASN A 72 -26.68 -38.53 22.57
CA ASN A 72 -26.13 -38.74 21.23
C ASN A 72 -26.93 -38.01 20.14
N ALA A 73 -27.47 -36.83 20.46
CA ALA A 73 -28.29 -36.04 19.56
C ALA A 73 -27.45 -35.42 18.42
N PHE A 74 -26.14 -35.35 18.61
CA PHE A 74 -25.16 -34.80 17.67
C PHE A 74 -23.92 -35.69 17.65
N SER A 75 -23.29 -35.83 16.49
CA SER A 75 -22.03 -36.56 16.33
C SER A 75 -20.82 -35.64 16.57
N ALA A 76 -19.64 -36.23 16.79
CA ALA A 76 -18.38 -35.48 16.85
C ALA A 76 -18.13 -34.67 15.56
N ASP A 77 -18.52 -35.20 14.39
CA ASP A 77 -18.41 -34.51 13.11
C ASP A 77 -19.32 -33.28 13.03
N ASP A 78 -20.54 -33.35 13.59
CA ASP A 78 -21.43 -32.19 13.67
C ASP A 78 -20.83 -31.09 14.53
N VAL A 79 -20.27 -31.47 15.69
CA VAL A 79 -19.62 -30.54 16.61
C VAL A 79 -18.35 -29.92 16.01
N ASN A 80 -17.56 -30.69 15.25
CA ASN A 80 -16.43 -30.17 14.48
C ASN A 80 -16.88 -29.12 13.46
N LYS A 81 -17.97 -29.38 12.71
CA LYS A 81 -18.54 -28.40 11.78
C LYS A 81 -19.02 -27.14 12.50
N TRP A 82 -19.61 -27.25 13.69
CA TRP A 82 -20.01 -26.07 14.47
C TRP A 82 -18.83 -25.18 14.82
N LYS A 83 -17.69 -25.80 15.11
CA LYS A 83 -16.45 -25.08 15.39
C LYS A 83 -15.89 -24.39 14.16
N GLU A 84 -15.91 -25.05 13.00
CA GLU A 84 -15.57 -24.43 11.72
C GLU A 84 -16.51 -23.25 11.41
N MET A 85 -17.82 -23.43 11.55
CA MET A 85 -18.81 -22.37 11.37
C MET A 85 -18.57 -21.19 12.31
N ARG A 86 -18.27 -21.45 13.59
CA ARG A 86 -18.00 -20.37 14.56
C ARG A 86 -16.70 -19.64 14.23
N LYS A 87 -15.67 -20.36 13.78
CA LYS A 87 -14.44 -19.74 13.28
C LYS A 87 -14.73 -18.86 12.06
N ASP A 88 -15.55 -19.33 11.12
CA ASP A 88 -15.96 -18.54 9.95
C ASP A 88 -16.81 -17.32 10.34
N GLU A 89 -17.72 -17.44 11.31
CA GLU A 89 -18.50 -16.33 11.88
C GLU A 89 -17.57 -15.29 12.51
N PHE A 90 -16.63 -15.74 13.33
CA PHE A 90 -15.62 -14.89 13.98
C PHE A 90 -14.77 -14.18 12.91
N ASP A 91 -14.20 -14.93 11.97
CA ASP A 91 -13.40 -14.37 10.89
C ASP A 91 -14.23 -13.42 10.03
N SER A 92 -15.52 -13.71 9.79
CA SER A 92 -16.41 -12.81 9.06
C SER A 92 -16.65 -11.49 9.79
N PHE A 93 -16.87 -11.55 11.10
CA PHE A 93 -17.08 -10.36 11.92
C PHE A 93 -15.86 -9.42 11.91
N PHE A 94 -14.65 -9.99 11.89
CA PHE A 94 -13.40 -9.21 11.89
C PHE A 94 -12.81 -8.96 10.49
N SER A 95 -13.52 -9.32 9.42
CA SER A 95 -13.01 -9.20 8.06
C SER A 95 -14.05 -8.59 7.12
N GLU A 96 -14.33 -7.32 7.39
CA GLU A 96 -15.15 -6.45 6.57
C GLU A 96 -14.58 -6.35 5.14
N LYS A 97 -15.48 -6.33 4.15
CA LYS A 97 -15.14 -6.04 2.77
C LYS A 97 -15.42 -4.57 2.51
N TYR A 98 -14.44 -3.91 1.93
CA TYR A 98 -14.53 -2.49 1.58
C TYR A 98 -14.86 -2.33 0.10
N ASP A 99 -15.51 -1.22 -0.23
CA ASP A 99 -15.87 -0.88 -1.60
C ASP A 99 -14.75 -0.14 -2.32
N SER A 100 -13.93 0.63 -1.57
CA SER A 100 -12.80 1.40 -2.11
C SER A 100 -11.51 1.20 -1.31
N PHE A 101 -10.37 1.50 -1.95
CA PHE A 101 -9.08 1.52 -1.25
C PHE A 101 -9.06 2.58 -0.13
N GLU A 102 -9.82 3.67 -0.26
CA GLU A 102 -9.90 4.69 0.80
C GLU A 102 -10.61 4.16 2.06
N ASP A 103 -11.68 3.39 1.90
CA ASP A 103 -12.36 2.76 3.04
C ASP A 103 -11.45 1.71 3.70
N LEU A 104 -10.74 0.91 2.89
CA LEU A 104 -9.71 -0.01 3.37
C LEU A 104 -8.62 0.74 4.15
N LYS A 105 -8.14 1.86 3.63
CA LYS A 105 -7.13 2.71 4.26
C LYS A 105 -7.61 3.24 5.61
N ASN A 106 -8.85 3.68 5.71
CA ASN A 106 -9.43 4.18 6.97
C ASN A 106 -9.44 3.11 8.08
N ALA A 107 -9.61 1.84 7.72
CA ALA A 107 -9.54 0.72 8.67
C ALA A 107 -8.10 0.30 9.00
N VAL A 108 -7.20 0.32 8.01
CA VAL A 108 -5.82 -0.17 8.15
C VAL A 108 -4.89 0.83 8.84
N VAL A 109 -5.00 2.13 8.52
CA VAL A 109 -4.09 3.17 9.00
C VAL A 109 -4.02 3.25 10.53
N PRO A 110 -5.15 3.24 11.29
CA PRO A 110 -5.10 3.27 12.75
C PRO A 110 -4.30 2.12 13.36
N LEU A 111 -4.44 0.91 12.81
CA LEU A 111 -3.73 -0.29 13.30
C LEU A 111 -2.22 -0.21 13.00
N LEU A 112 -1.85 0.28 11.81
CA LEU A 112 -0.45 0.49 11.44
C LEU A 112 0.21 1.60 12.27
N LEU A 113 -0.51 2.70 12.53
CA LEU A 113 -0.02 3.79 13.38
C LEU A 113 0.19 3.36 14.83
N ASP A 114 -0.74 2.59 15.40
CA ASP A 114 -0.62 2.04 16.75
C ASP A 114 0.58 1.09 16.84
N ASN A 115 0.74 0.19 15.86
CA ASN A 115 1.92 -0.68 15.77
C ASN A 115 3.22 0.10 15.63
N LYS A 116 3.24 1.14 14.79
CA LYS A 116 4.39 2.03 14.62
C LYS A 116 4.74 2.73 15.92
N PHE A 117 3.74 3.32 16.60
CA PHE A 117 3.92 4.00 17.87
C PHE A 117 4.50 3.07 18.94
N ILE A 118 3.95 1.86 19.09
CA ILE A 118 4.47 0.88 20.05
C ILE A 118 5.92 0.51 19.70
N PHE A 119 6.20 0.25 18.42
CA PHE A 119 7.54 -0.08 17.97
C PHE A 119 8.54 1.04 18.27
N GLU A 120 8.25 2.27 17.87
CA GLU A 120 9.19 3.40 18.04
C GLU A 120 9.45 3.76 19.51
N ASN A 121 8.48 3.55 20.40
CA ASN A 121 8.60 3.94 21.81
C ASN A 121 9.11 2.83 22.74
N TYR A 122 8.87 1.54 22.41
CA TYR A 122 9.12 0.45 23.36
C TYR A 122 10.06 -0.65 22.86
N TYR A 123 10.40 -0.69 21.57
CA TYR A 123 11.22 -1.75 20.99
C TYR A 123 12.75 -1.57 21.19
N LEU A 124 13.20 -0.54 21.92
CA LEU A 124 14.62 -0.27 22.16
C LEU A 124 15.22 -1.20 23.23
N GLU A 125 16.52 -1.50 23.13
CA GLU A 125 17.23 -2.48 23.99
C GLU A 125 17.08 -2.20 25.49
N ASP A 126 16.86 -0.93 25.87
CA ASP A 126 16.69 -0.48 27.26
C ASP A 126 15.25 -0.58 27.79
N THR A 127 14.27 -0.96 26.95
CA THR A 127 12.82 -0.96 27.29
C THR A 127 12.14 -2.32 27.13
N ARG A 128 12.89 -3.41 27.15
CA ARG A 128 12.38 -4.78 26.89
C ARG A 128 11.20 -5.19 27.78
N ASP A 129 11.20 -4.80 29.05
CA ASP A 129 10.09 -5.12 29.97
C ASP A 129 8.78 -4.42 29.57
N LEU A 130 8.87 -3.20 29.00
CA LEU A 130 7.72 -2.48 28.46
C LEU A 130 7.25 -3.08 27.14
N TRP A 131 8.18 -3.50 26.28
CA TRP A 131 7.86 -4.21 25.04
C TRP A 131 7.00 -5.45 25.32
N ASP A 132 7.35 -6.25 26.32
CA ASP A 132 6.61 -7.47 26.66
C ASP A 132 5.15 -7.19 27.08
N ILE A 133 4.86 -6.00 27.60
CA ILE A 133 3.50 -5.55 27.92
C ILE A 133 2.71 -5.23 26.64
N PHE A 134 3.33 -4.54 25.68
CA PHE A 134 2.65 -4.05 24.48
C PHE A 134 2.72 -5.00 23.27
N GLU A 135 3.58 -6.02 23.30
CA GLU A 135 3.74 -7.01 22.23
C GLU A 135 2.41 -7.72 21.92
N GLY A 136 1.60 -8.00 22.94
CA GLY A 136 0.26 -8.58 22.78
C GLY A 136 -0.67 -7.71 21.93
N LYS A 137 -0.53 -6.38 22.01
CA LYS A 137 -1.31 -5.43 21.20
C LYS A 137 -0.87 -5.46 19.73
N ILE A 138 0.43 -5.52 19.46
CA ILE A 138 0.95 -5.69 18.10
C ILE A 138 0.47 -7.00 17.49
N LEU A 139 0.51 -8.12 18.24
CA LEU A 139 0.00 -9.41 17.76
C LEU A 139 -1.50 -9.32 17.41
N SER A 140 -2.30 -8.67 18.25
CA SER A 140 -3.72 -8.46 17.98
C SER A 140 -3.94 -7.62 16.71
N ASN A 141 -3.26 -6.48 16.60
CA ASN A 141 -3.38 -5.59 15.44
C ASN A 141 -2.90 -6.29 14.15
N ASN A 142 -1.81 -7.05 14.21
CA ASN A 142 -1.28 -7.83 13.08
C ASN A 142 -2.28 -8.88 12.57
N ARG A 143 -2.97 -9.60 13.47
CA ARG A 143 -4.02 -10.54 13.08
C ARG A 143 -5.18 -9.84 12.36
N MET A 144 -5.61 -8.69 12.87
CA MET A 144 -6.64 -7.87 12.21
C MET A 144 -6.19 -7.38 10.83
N LEU A 145 -4.98 -6.82 10.74
CA LEU A 145 -4.38 -6.36 9.49
C LEU A 145 -4.29 -7.48 8.45
N ARG A 146 -3.78 -8.65 8.83
CA ARG A 146 -3.70 -9.83 7.95
C ARG A 146 -5.08 -10.21 7.39
N ASN A 147 -6.10 -10.25 8.24
CA ASN A 147 -7.45 -10.61 7.85
C ASN A 147 -8.08 -9.58 6.89
N ILE A 148 -8.00 -8.30 7.26
CA ILE A 148 -8.51 -7.18 6.45
C ILE A 148 -7.83 -7.16 5.07
N LEU A 149 -6.50 -7.26 5.02
CA LEU A 149 -5.73 -7.18 3.77
C LEU A 149 -5.98 -8.39 2.86
N ASN A 150 -6.07 -9.60 3.40
CA ASN A 150 -6.37 -10.80 2.62
C ASN A 150 -7.75 -10.71 1.95
N ARG A 151 -8.78 -10.29 2.69
CA ARG A 151 -10.15 -10.19 2.16
C ARG A 151 -10.34 -9.07 1.14
N ASN A 152 -9.50 -8.04 1.19
CA ASN A 152 -9.59 -6.85 0.36
C ASN A 152 -8.46 -6.74 -0.67
N SER A 153 -7.75 -7.83 -0.95
CA SER A 153 -6.65 -7.90 -1.92
C SER A 153 -7.02 -7.38 -3.32
N LYS A 154 -8.30 -7.48 -3.73
CA LYS A 154 -8.81 -6.93 -4.99
C LYS A 154 -8.71 -5.40 -5.12
N LEU A 155 -8.64 -4.68 -4.00
CA LEU A 155 -8.53 -3.22 -3.95
C LEU A 155 -7.08 -2.75 -4.04
N ILE A 156 -6.13 -3.68 -3.96
CA ILE A 156 -4.70 -3.37 -3.96
C ILE A 156 -4.17 -3.58 -5.37
N GLN A 157 -3.41 -2.59 -5.86
CA GLN A 157 -2.80 -2.66 -7.18
C GLN A 157 -1.95 -3.93 -7.33
N ASN A 158 -2.19 -4.68 -8.41
CA ASN A 158 -1.48 -5.90 -8.73
C ASN A 158 -0.74 -5.79 -10.07
N HIS A 159 0.40 -6.48 -10.17
CA HIS A 159 1.21 -6.57 -11.38
C HIS A 159 1.96 -7.92 -11.42
N SER A 160 2.20 -8.45 -12.61
CA SER A 160 2.86 -9.76 -12.80
C SER A 160 4.31 -9.79 -12.30
N ASN A 161 5.02 -8.67 -12.40
CA ASN A 161 6.32 -8.46 -11.79
C ASN A 161 6.15 -7.86 -10.39
N GLU A 162 6.62 -8.57 -9.37
CA GLU A 162 6.53 -8.21 -7.95
C GLU A 162 7.12 -6.84 -7.61
N ASN A 163 8.16 -6.39 -8.32
CA ASN A 163 8.79 -5.09 -8.08
C ASN A 163 7.83 -3.91 -8.38
N TYR A 164 6.79 -4.17 -9.18
CA TYR A 164 5.77 -3.21 -9.58
C TYR A 164 4.39 -3.55 -9.02
N SER A 165 4.30 -4.40 -7.99
CA SER A 165 3.03 -4.85 -7.40
C SER A 165 2.90 -4.41 -5.95
N ASN A 166 1.87 -3.62 -5.64
CA ASN A 166 1.52 -3.32 -4.24
C ASN A 166 0.94 -4.54 -3.53
N LEU A 167 0.31 -5.47 -4.26
CA LEU A 167 -0.13 -6.74 -3.70
C LEU A 167 1.07 -7.57 -3.19
N ALA A 168 2.20 -7.53 -3.89
CA ALA A 168 3.43 -8.17 -3.41
C ALA A 168 3.99 -7.50 -2.14
N VAL A 169 3.85 -6.18 -1.98
CA VAL A 169 4.18 -5.47 -0.73
C VAL A 169 3.31 -5.99 0.42
N VAL A 170 2.00 -6.13 0.18
CA VAL A 170 1.06 -6.65 1.18
C VAL A 170 1.33 -8.11 1.53
N GLN A 171 1.66 -8.96 0.55
CA GLN A 171 2.02 -10.36 0.79
C GLN A 171 3.30 -10.50 1.63
N LYS A 172 4.32 -9.68 1.35
CA LYS A 172 5.56 -9.62 2.16
C LYS A 172 5.26 -9.16 3.58
N PHE A 173 4.35 -8.20 3.76
CA PHE A 173 3.91 -7.76 5.08
C PHE A 173 3.17 -8.86 5.85
N ILE A 174 2.30 -9.62 5.18
CA ILE A 174 1.60 -10.76 5.80
C ILE A 174 2.59 -11.85 6.21
N LEU A 175 3.57 -12.17 5.35
CA LEU A 175 4.64 -13.11 5.70
C LEU A 175 5.41 -12.63 6.95
N HIS A 176 5.74 -11.35 7.01
CA HIS A 176 6.37 -10.75 8.18
C HIS A 176 5.51 -10.88 9.44
N ILE A 177 4.18 -10.68 9.34
CA ILE A 177 3.25 -10.90 10.45
C ILE A 177 3.30 -12.35 10.94
N ASP A 178 3.26 -13.32 10.02
CA ASP A 178 3.24 -14.74 10.35
C ASP A 178 4.56 -15.18 10.99
N GLU A 179 5.70 -14.72 10.45
CA GLU A 179 7.03 -14.93 11.04
C GLU A 179 7.14 -14.29 12.44
N PHE A 180 6.64 -13.06 12.60
CA PHE A 180 6.62 -12.37 13.88
C PHE A 180 5.83 -13.16 14.92
N GLU A 181 4.63 -13.64 14.56
CA GLU A 181 3.77 -14.44 15.43
C GLU A 181 4.40 -15.79 15.79
N ALA A 182 4.93 -16.53 14.81
CA ALA A 182 5.53 -17.86 15.00
C ALA A 182 6.80 -17.84 15.87
N THR A 183 7.56 -16.75 15.84
CA THR A 183 8.84 -16.62 16.58
C THR A 183 8.67 -16.30 18.06
N ARG A 184 7.48 -15.90 18.53
CA ARG A 184 7.27 -15.48 19.93
C ARG A 184 7.44 -16.62 20.95
N VAL A 185 7.29 -17.87 20.54
CA VAL A 185 7.44 -19.05 21.41
C VAL A 185 8.86 -19.61 21.46
N ASN A 186 9.78 -19.09 20.65
CA ASN A 186 11.13 -19.64 20.48
C ASN A 186 12.19 -18.76 21.17
N LYS A 187 13.37 -19.33 21.44
CA LYS A 187 14.58 -18.57 21.80
C LYS A 187 14.93 -17.50 20.74
N GLU A 188 14.33 -17.57 19.55
CA GLU A 188 14.40 -16.54 18.51
C GLU A 188 13.67 -15.23 18.82
N LYS A 189 13.00 -15.09 19.97
CA LYS A 189 12.52 -13.79 20.50
C LYS A 189 13.65 -12.73 20.61
N ILE A 190 14.91 -13.15 20.48
CA ILE A 190 16.11 -12.31 20.49
C ILE A 190 16.40 -11.68 19.10
N ARG A 191 15.74 -12.11 18.02
CA ARG A 191 15.95 -11.52 16.68
C ARG A 191 15.41 -10.10 16.62
N ARG A 192 16.15 -9.21 15.95
CA ARG A 192 15.73 -7.84 15.74
C ARG A 192 14.49 -7.82 14.83
N VAL A 193 13.36 -7.36 15.35
CA VAL A 193 12.13 -7.06 14.59
C VAL A 193 12.40 -5.89 13.66
N LEU A 194 12.11 -6.08 12.38
CA LEU A 194 12.17 -5.03 11.36
C LEU A 194 10.77 -4.44 11.19
N PHE A 195 10.67 -3.12 11.15
CA PHE A 195 9.41 -2.46 10.83
C PHE A 195 9.26 -2.37 9.29
N PRO A 196 8.19 -2.93 8.70
CA PRO A 196 7.98 -2.92 7.25
C PRO A 196 7.60 -1.52 6.77
N LYS A 197 8.48 -0.83 6.06
CA LYS A 197 8.27 0.60 5.70
C LYS A 197 7.36 0.78 4.50
N GLU A 198 7.39 -0.17 3.58
CA GLU A 198 6.64 -0.16 2.33
C GLU A 198 5.13 -0.19 2.56
N ILE A 199 4.66 -0.89 3.59
CA ILE A 199 3.23 -0.91 3.94
C ILE A 199 2.75 0.46 4.42
N ASN A 200 3.56 1.16 5.22
CA ASN A 200 3.24 2.52 5.67
C ASN A 200 3.21 3.51 4.52
N SER A 201 4.14 3.39 3.56
CA SER A 201 4.12 4.19 2.34
C SER A 201 2.86 3.93 1.52
N LEU A 202 2.51 2.66 1.26
CA LEU A 202 1.30 2.29 0.53
C LEU A 202 0.04 2.96 1.10
N PHE A 203 -0.11 2.96 2.42
CA PHE A 203 -1.27 3.55 3.10
C PHE A 203 -1.10 5.05 3.43
N GLY A 204 -0.03 5.69 2.96
CA GLY A 204 0.20 7.14 3.09
C GLY A 204 0.57 7.63 4.50
N ILE A 205 1.07 6.73 5.35
CA ILE A 205 1.50 7.04 6.72
C ILE A 205 2.88 7.72 6.72
N GLU A 206 3.82 7.18 5.94
CA GLU A 206 5.17 7.71 5.84
C GLU A 206 5.72 7.49 4.43
N PRO A 207 6.15 8.54 3.73
CA PRO A 207 6.63 8.41 2.37
C PRO A 207 7.95 7.65 2.33
N LEU A 208 8.07 6.71 1.40
CA LEU A 208 9.30 5.99 1.15
C LEU A 208 10.01 6.59 -0.06
N GLU A 209 11.25 7.03 0.10
CA GLU A 209 12.03 7.52 -1.04
C GLU A 209 12.43 6.33 -1.93
N GLY A 210 11.67 6.15 -3.00
CA GLY A 210 11.88 5.12 -4.00
C GLY A 210 12.28 5.68 -5.36
N TYR A 211 12.00 4.89 -6.39
CA TYR A 211 12.23 5.29 -7.78
C TYR A 211 11.00 6.02 -8.33
N PHE A 212 11.21 6.90 -9.31
CA PHE A 212 10.10 7.52 -10.00
C PHE A 212 9.37 6.53 -10.91
N LEU A 213 8.05 6.57 -10.87
CA LEU A 213 7.27 5.96 -11.95
C LEU A 213 7.57 6.71 -13.25
N PRO A 214 7.79 6.00 -14.37
CA PRO A 214 8.49 6.59 -15.52
C PRO A 214 7.63 7.53 -16.35
N SER A 215 6.30 7.44 -16.34
CA SER A 215 5.45 8.17 -17.30
C SER A 215 5.05 9.55 -16.79
N VAL A 216 5.38 10.60 -17.56
CA VAL A 216 4.82 11.95 -17.37
C VAL A 216 3.32 11.96 -17.66
N GLU A 217 2.89 11.19 -18.65
CA GLU A 217 1.48 11.10 -19.07
C GLU A 217 0.58 10.56 -17.96
N SER A 218 1.11 9.69 -17.11
CA SER A 218 0.38 9.20 -15.92
C SER A 218 0.20 10.29 -14.86
N ILE A 219 1.17 11.20 -14.75
CA ILE A 219 1.08 12.37 -13.86
C ILE A 219 0.08 13.37 -14.41
N GLU A 220 0.15 13.68 -15.71
CA GLU A 220 -0.82 14.54 -16.41
C GLU A 220 -2.26 14.02 -16.22
N SER A 221 -2.47 12.71 -16.43
CA SER A 221 -3.75 12.04 -16.20
C SER A 221 -4.21 12.16 -14.74
N LEU A 222 -3.31 12.05 -13.77
CA LEU A 222 -3.66 12.21 -12.36
C LEU A 222 -4.01 13.67 -12.02
N ILE A 223 -3.29 14.65 -12.57
CA ILE A 223 -3.61 16.07 -12.39
C ILE A 223 -5.04 16.35 -12.86
N GLU A 224 -5.41 15.86 -14.05
CA GLU A 224 -6.76 16.03 -14.59
C GLU A 224 -7.83 15.45 -13.65
N VAL A 225 -7.63 14.24 -13.12
CA VAL A 225 -8.54 13.62 -12.15
C VAL A 225 -8.64 14.47 -10.87
N LEU A 226 -7.51 14.94 -10.33
CA LEU A 226 -7.47 15.75 -9.12
C LEU A 226 -8.13 17.13 -9.32
N GLN A 227 -7.99 17.73 -10.51
CA GLN A 227 -8.68 18.96 -10.88
C GLN A 227 -10.19 18.76 -10.95
N ASN A 228 -10.65 17.69 -11.60
CA ASN A 228 -12.07 17.36 -11.72
C ASN A 228 -12.72 17.11 -10.35
N ASN A 229 -11.95 16.60 -9.39
CA ASN A 229 -12.41 16.40 -8.01
C ASN A 229 -12.27 17.65 -7.12
N GLY A 230 -11.73 18.77 -7.64
CA GLY A 230 -11.49 19.99 -6.86
C GLY A 230 -10.39 19.84 -5.79
N GLN A 231 -9.50 18.86 -5.96
CA GLN A 231 -8.46 18.50 -4.99
C GLN A 231 -7.07 19.02 -5.37
N PHE A 232 -6.84 19.40 -6.63
CA PHE A 232 -5.53 19.86 -7.11
C PHE A 232 -5.21 21.28 -6.65
N GLU A 233 -4.06 21.48 -5.98
CA GLU A 233 -3.56 22.83 -5.64
C GLU A 233 -2.40 23.24 -6.57
N THR A 234 -1.35 22.42 -6.65
CA THR A 234 -0.19 22.68 -7.52
C THR A 234 0.68 21.44 -7.70
N ILE A 235 1.63 21.49 -8.63
CA ILE A 235 2.70 20.50 -8.79
C ILE A 235 4.06 21.19 -8.73
N VAL A 236 5.00 20.60 -7.99
CA VAL A 236 6.36 21.12 -7.82
C VAL A 236 7.37 20.16 -8.44
N LEU A 237 7.91 20.58 -9.59
CA LEU A 237 8.95 19.86 -10.35
C LEU A 237 10.29 20.62 -10.36
N GLY A 238 11.34 19.98 -10.87
CA GLY A 238 12.70 20.52 -10.91
C GLY A 238 13.37 20.58 -9.53
N VAL A 239 12.99 19.67 -8.64
CA VAL A 239 13.54 19.54 -7.27
C VAL A 239 13.89 18.07 -7.01
N ASP A 240 14.65 17.81 -5.94
CA ASP A 240 15.07 16.44 -5.58
C ASP A 240 13.89 15.54 -5.20
N ARG A 241 12.92 16.10 -4.48
CA ARG A 241 11.71 15.41 -4.04
C ARG A 241 10.48 16.08 -4.65
N PRO A 242 10.19 15.86 -5.94
CA PRO A 242 9.05 16.47 -6.60
C PRO A 242 7.74 15.92 -6.04
N TYR A 243 6.69 16.75 -6.00
CA TYR A 243 5.42 16.39 -5.39
C TYR A 243 4.24 17.12 -6.03
N ILE A 244 3.06 16.53 -5.89
CA ILE A 244 1.77 17.18 -6.12
C ILE A 244 1.24 17.63 -4.76
N GLN A 245 0.80 18.88 -4.68
CA GLN A 245 0.10 19.43 -3.54
C GLN A 245 -1.40 19.27 -3.79
N VAL A 246 -2.09 18.61 -2.88
CA VAL A 246 -3.54 18.37 -2.97
C VAL A 246 -4.24 18.81 -1.69
N LYS A 247 -5.53 19.10 -1.80
CA LYS A 247 -6.42 19.44 -0.68
C LYS A 247 -7.52 18.41 -0.56
N LYS A 248 -7.57 17.73 0.58
CA LYS A 248 -8.60 16.74 0.91
C LYS A 248 -9.21 17.10 2.25
N ASP A 249 -10.54 17.22 2.31
CA ASP A 249 -11.29 17.56 3.53
C ASP A 249 -10.77 18.81 4.26
N GLY A 250 -10.31 19.81 3.50
CA GLY A 250 -9.75 21.05 4.04
C GLY A 250 -8.28 20.97 4.47
N ILE A 251 -7.67 19.77 4.44
CA ILE A 251 -6.28 19.53 4.81
C ILE A 251 -5.44 19.45 3.52
N SER A 252 -4.41 20.29 3.45
CA SER A 252 -3.42 20.25 2.36
C SER A 252 -2.37 19.18 2.65
N GLU A 253 -2.16 18.25 1.72
CA GLU A 253 -1.15 17.19 1.81
C GLU A 253 -0.27 17.11 0.55
N ARG A 254 0.93 16.53 0.71
CA ARG A 254 1.89 16.31 -0.38
C ARG A 254 1.90 14.86 -0.81
N ILE A 255 1.69 14.63 -2.10
CA ILE A 255 1.92 13.34 -2.76
C ILE A 255 3.30 13.42 -3.43
N TYR A 256 4.30 12.79 -2.81
CA TYR A 256 5.64 12.75 -3.37
C TYR A 256 5.69 11.80 -4.57
N LEU A 257 6.26 12.27 -5.68
CA LEU A 257 6.35 11.47 -6.91
C LEU A 257 7.38 10.35 -6.82
N SER A 258 8.28 10.40 -5.82
CA SER A 258 9.20 9.32 -5.46
C SER A 258 8.61 8.28 -4.49
N ASP A 259 7.41 8.52 -3.94
CA ASP A 259 6.74 7.60 -3.01
C ASP A 259 6.04 6.48 -3.79
N THR A 260 6.85 5.57 -4.35
CA THR A 260 6.42 4.62 -5.39
C THR A 260 5.20 3.77 -4.97
N PRO A 261 5.14 3.14 -3.78
CA PRO A 261 3.99 2.32 -3.40
C PRO A 261 2.69 3.13 -3.34
N ARG A 262 2.73 4.31 -2.70
CA ARG A 262 1.58 5.23 -2.61
C ARG A 262 1.13 5.69 -3.97
N LEU A 263 2.04 6.24 -4.78
CA LEU A 263 1.71 6.79 -6.10
C LEU A 263 1.15 5.72 -7.03
N ARG A 264 1.71 4.50 -6.97
CA ARG A 264 1.24 3.36 -7.75
C ARG A 264 -0.20 2.97 -7.40
N GLN A 265 -0.56 3.02 -6.11
CA GLN A 265 -1.93 2.75 -5.68
C GLN A 265 -2.88 3.85 -6.17
N ILE A 266 -2.48 5.12 -6.02
CA ILE A 266 -3.27 6.26 -6.51
C ILE A 266 -3.52 6.14 -8.02
N TYR A 267 -2.51 5.75 -8.81
CA TYR A 267 -2.69 5.53 -10.24
C TYR A 267 -3.64 4.38 -10.56
N TYR A 268 -3.62 3.33 -9.76
CA TYR A 268 -4.54 2.20 -9.92
C TYR A 268 -5.99 2.61 -9.63
N ASP A 269 -6.21 3.27 -8.50
CA ASP A 269 -7.54 3.68 -8.05
C ASP A 269 -8.21 4.66 -9.02
N ASN A 270 -7.42 5.41 -9.79
CA ASN A 270 -7.88 6.46 -10.70
C ASN A 270 -7.63 6.16 -12.19
N ASP A 271 -7.28 4.93 -12.57
CA ASP A 271 -6.96 4.52 -13.96
C ASP A 271 -5.96 5.43 -14.69
N CYS A 272 -4.96 5.90 -13.96
CA CYS A 272 -3.97 6.86 -14.46
C CYS A 272 -2.71 6.21 -15.06
N PHE A 273 -2.62 4.88 -15.13
CA PHE A 273 -1.47 4.24 -15.80
C PHE A 273 -1.52 4.49 -17.31
N LYS A 274 -0.62 5.33 -17.80
CA LYS A 274 -0.46 5.63 -19.23
C LYS A 274 0.85 5.09 -19.76
N LYS A 275 0.87 4.82 -21.07
CA LYS A 275 2.10 4.42 -21.78
C LYS A 275 3.14 5.52 -21.63
N VAL A 276 4.37 5.12 -21.28
CA VAL A 276 5.50 6.04 -21.20
C VAL A 276 5.79 6.60 -22.60
N ASN A 277 5.60 7.91 -22.77
CA ASN A 277 6.10 8.64 -23.92
C ASN A 277 7.28 9.52 -23.47
N VAL A 278 7.09 10.41 -22.50
CA VAL A 278 8.20 11.14 -21.85
C VAL A 278 8.56 10.52 -20.51
N ARG A 279 9.87 10.29 -20.29
CA ARG A 279 10.37 9.79 -19.01
C ARG A 279 10.40 10.89 -17.94
N PHE A 280 9.65 10.70 -16.86
CA PHE A 280 9.54 11.68 -15.78
C PHE A 280 10.89 12.06 -15.17
N GLN A 281 11.76 11.07 -14.89
CA GLN A 281 13.07 11.35 -14.31
C GLN A 281 13.90 12.30 -15.20
N SER A 282 13.84 12.13 -16.53
CA SER A 282 14.54 12.98 -17.48
C SER A 282 13.93 14.39 -17.55
N LEU A 283 12.59 14.49 -17.53
CA LEU A 283 11.90 15.77 -17.47
C LEU A 283 12.24 16.53 -16.18
N ASN A 284 12.08 15.90 -15.02
CA ASN A 284 12.38 16.52 -13.73
C ASN A 284 13.84 16.96 -13.64
N TYR A 285 14.77 16.20 -14.23
CA TYR A 285 16.17 16.58 -14.31
C TYR A 285 16.39 17.83 -15.19
N ALA A 286 15.80 17.91 -16.39
CA ALA A 286 15.88 19.11 -17.23
C ALA A 286 15.29 20.36 -16.52
N LEU A 287 14.19 20.20 -15.81
CA LEU A 287 13.59 21.27 -15.00
C LEU A 287 14.49 21.68 -13.81
N LYS A 288 15.22 20.73 -13.21
CA LYS A 288 16.21 21.00 -12.16
C LYS A 288 17.38 21.82 -12.71
N VAL A 289 17.82 21.54 -13.94
CA VAL A 289 18.86 22.33 -14.63
C VAL A 289 18.41 23.78 -14.80
N ILE A 290 17.19 24.02 -15.29
CA ILE A 290 16.63 25.37 -15.42
C ILE A 290 16.69 26.11 -14.07
N LYS A 291 16.17 25.49 -13.01
CA LYS A 291 16.17 26.07 -11.65
C LYS A 291 17.57 26.32 -11.10
N SER A 292 18.53 25.42 -11.34
CA SER A 292 19.91 25.57 -10.88
C SER A 292 20.61 26.80 -11.46
N ARG A 293 20.11 27.35 -12.58
CA ARG A 293 20.63 28.56 -13.21
C ARG A 293 19.89 29.84 -12.78
N GLY A 294 18.96 29.75 -11.83
CA GLY A 294 18.18 30.87 -11.33
C GLY A 294 17.00 31.25 -12.22
N LEU A 295 16.68 30.45 -13.24
CA LEU A 295 15.56 30.69 -14.13
C LEU A 295 14.27 30.09 -13.53
N LYS A 296 13.15 30.77 -13.80
CA LYS A 296 11.80 30.26 -13.52
C LYS A 296 11.22 29.65 -14.79
N PHE A 297 10.29 28.73 -14.61
CA PHE A 297 9.51 28.16 -15.69
C PHE A 297 8.06 28.02 -15.25
N ASP A 298 7.16 28.10 -16.22
CA ASP A 298 5.72 27.90 -16.06
C ASP A 298 5.24 26.96 -17.16
N PHE A 299 4.33 26.03 -16.84
CA PHE A 299 3.73 25.15 -17.85
C PHE A 299 2.67 25.92 -18.64
N GLU A 300 2.61 25.68 -19.95
CA GLU A 300 1.58 26.28 -20.83
C GLU A 300 0.17 25.86 -20.42
N ASP A 301 0.05 24.57 -20.16
CA ASP A 301 -1.12 23.92 -19.63
C ASP A 301 -0.63 22.96 -18.55
N ILE A 302 -1.23 23.05 -17.36
CA ILE A 302 -0.85 22.18 -16.24
C ILE A 302 -1.19 20.70 -16.51
N ASN A 303 -2.09 20.44 -17.46
CA ASN A 303 -2.41 19.11 -17.97
C ASN A 303 -1.43 18.63 -19.06
N ASN A 304 -0.47 19.47 -19.45
CA ASN A 304 0.62 19.14 -20.38
C ASN A 304 1.98 19.60 -19.80
N LEU A 305 2.59 18.73 -19.01
CA LEU A 305 3.88 18.97 -18.34
C LEU A 305 5.07 18.91 -19.30
N LYS A 306 4.84 18.60 -20.58
CA LYS A 306 5.86 18.52 -21.63
C LYS A 306 6.08 19.86 -22.34
N GLU A 307 5.32 20.90 -22.01
CA GLU A 307 5.45 22.22 -22.60
C GLU A 307 5.57 23.29 -21.52
N ALA A 308 6.71 23.96 -21.46
CA ALA A 308 6.96 25.02 -20.48
C ALA A 308 7.55 26.26 -21.13
N ARG A 309 7.23 27.44 -20.59
CA ARG A 309 7.93 28.69 -20.91
C ARG A 309 9.06 28.94 -19.93
N VAL A 310 10.23 29.28 -20.47
CA VAL A 310 11.41 29.71 -19.72
C VAL A 310 11.85 31.06 -20.28
N ASN A 311 11.75 32.12 -19.49
CA ASN A 311 12.05 33.50 -19.91
C ASN A 311 11.35 33.89 -21.24
N GLY A 312 10.07 33.55 -21.38
CA GLY A 312 9.26 33.82 -22.57
C GLY A 312 9.47 32.86 -23.75
N VAL A 313 10.46 31.97 -23.70
CA VAL A 313 10.71 30.96 -24.74
C VAL A 313 9.95 29.67 -24.42
N LYS A 314 9.14 29.19 -25.36
CA LYS A 314 8.46 27.88 -25.26
C LYS A 314 9.46 26.76 -25.48
N ILE A 315 9.55 25.84 -24.52
CA ILE A 315 10.36 24.62 -24.57
C ILE A 315 9.41 23.42 -24.56
N VAL A 316 9.54 22.58 -25.59
CA VAL A 316 8.80 21.32 -25.75
C VAL A 316 9.74 20.17 -25.42
N PHE A 317 9.39 19.37 -24.42
CA PHE A 317 10.15 18.22 -23.96
C PHE A 317 9.68 16.96 -24.67
N VAL A 318 10.59 16.28 -25.36
CA VAL A 318 10.33 14.99 -26.02
C VAL A 318 11.31 13.93 -25.53
N TYR A 319 10.98 12.66 -25.69
CA TYR A 319 11.88 11.57 -25.36
C TYR A 319 11.88 10.56 -26.51
N GLU A 320 12.82 10.72 -27.44
CA GLU A 320 12.93 9.90 -28.64
C GLU A 320 14.32 9.31 -28.73
N TYR A 321 14.43 8.01 -29.02
CA TYR A 321 15.73 7.35 -29.20
C TYR A 321 16.60 8.07 -30.25
N CYS A 322 15.95 8.46 -31.35
CA CYS A 322 16.45 9.41 -32.34
C CYS A 322 15.27 10.27 -32.78
N LEU A 323 15.31 11.57 -32.48
CA LEU A 323 14.30 12.52 -32.95
C LEU A 323 14.44 12.67 -34.47
N SER A 324 13.52 12.04 -35.20
CA SER A 324 13.53 11.99 -36.67
C SER A 324 12.74 13.14 -37.29
N LYS A 325 13.00 13.41 -38.57
CA LYS A 325 12.19 14.32 -39.41
C LYS A 325 10.69 14.01 -39.35
N VAL A 326 10.32 12.72 -39.42
CA VAL A 326 8.91 12.28 -39.38
C VAL A 326 8.28 12.64 -38.04
N LYS A 327 8.99 12.39 -36.94
CA LYS A 327 8.49 12.73 -35.61
C LYS A 327 8.35 14.24 -35.45
N LEU A 328 9.31 15.03 -35.95
CA LEU A 328 9.25 16.48 -35.91
C LEU A 328 8.02 17.03 -36.65
N LEU A 329 7.69 16.47 -37.83
CA LEU A 329 6.46 16.84 -38.56
C LEU A 329 5.20 16.54 -37.76
N GLN A 330 5.16 15.43 -37.03
CA GLN A 330 4.01 15.07 -36.19
C GLN A 330 3.83 15.98 -34.98
N LEU A 331 4.90 16.60 -34.48
CA LEU A 331 4.83 17.53 -33.35
C LEU A 331 4.21 18.87 -33.73
N THR A 332 4.19 19.24 -35.01
CA THR A 332 3.68 20.54 -35.51
C THR A 332 4.12 21.74 -34.65
N PRO A 333 5.43 21.91 -34.38
CA PRO A 333 5.92 22.93 -33.44
C PRO A 333 5.66 24.36 -33.93
N GLU A 334 5.42 25.25 -32.98
CA GLU A 334 5.32 26.69 -33.21
C GLU A 334 6.68 27.28 -33.62
N GLU A 335 6.67 28.30 -34.49
CA GLU A 335 7.89 29.04 -34.82
C GLU A 335 8.55 29.59 -33.54
N LYS A 336 9.89 29.62 -33.50
CA LYS A 336 10.71 30.15 -32.39
C LYS A 336 10.62 29.36 -31.07
N CYS A 337 9.98 28.19 -31.05
CA CYS A 337 10.09 27.30 -29.90
C CYS A 337 11.42 26.52 -29.90
N VAL A 338 11.73 25.92 -28.75
CA VAL A 338 12.83 24.97 -28.57
C VAL A 338 12.25 23.59 -28.32
N ILE A 339 12.72 22.58 -29.05
CA ILE A 339 12.41 21.18 -28.77
C ILE A 339 13.64 20.53 -28.15
N LEU A 340 13.50 20.07 -26.91
CA LEU A 340 14.54 19.37 -26.18
C LEU A 340 14.27 17.86 -26.24
N ASN A 341 15.16 17.12 -26.89
CA ASN A 341 15.16 15.67 -26.76
C ASN A 341 15.86 15.25 -25.48
N LEU A 342 15.08 14.74 -24.53
CA LEU A 342 15.53 14.32 -23.20
C LEU A 342 16.31 13.00 -23.22
N HIS A 343 16.23 12.23 -24.31
CA HIS A 343 17.07 11.05 -24.50
C HIS A 343 18.51 11.48 -24.81
N ASN A 344 19.48 11.02 -24.02
CA ASN A 344 20.88 11.43 -24.16
C ASN A 344 21.88 10.26 -24.29
N TRP A 345 21.41 9.02 -24.47
CA TRP A 345 22.32 7.87 -24.44
C TRP A 345 23.18 7.77 -25.71
N ASN A 346 22.70 8.26 -26.85
CA ASN A 346 23.44 8.28 -28.12
C ASN A 346 24.20 9.61 -28.36
N GLY A 347 24.30 10.48 -27.34
CA GLY A 347 24.95 11.79 -27.46
C GLY A 347 24.41 12.62 -28.63
N GLU A 348 25.31 13.11 -29.48
CA GLU A 348 24.96 13.93 -30.66
C GLU A 348 24.07 13.18 -31.68
N SER A 349 24.04 11.85 -31.64
CA SER A 349 23.22 11.03 -32.55
C SER A 349 21.76 10.86 -32.09
N CYS A 350 21.33 11.58 -31.04
CA CYS A 350 19.95 11.56 -30.55
C CYS A 350 18.97 12.38 -31.41
N ILE A 351 19.45 13.15 -32.39
CA ILE A 351 18.63 13.93 -33.32
C ILE A 351 19.18 13.72 -34.72
N SER A 352 18.31 13.40 -35.70
CA SER A 352 18.76 13.11 -37.06
C SER A 352 19.15 14.39 -37.81
N THR A 353 20.09 14.28 -38.76
CA THR A 353 20.50 15.40 -39.61
C THR A 353 19.31 16.02 -40.35
N GLU A 354 18.42 15.18 -40.87
CA GLU A 354 17.22 15.62 -41.58
C GLU A 354 16.22 16.34 -40.67
N ALA A 355 16.19 16.01 -39.37
CA ALA A 355 15.39 16.73 -38.40
C ALA A 355 15.96 18.14 -38.16
N TYR A 356 17.29 18.29 -38.07
CA TYR A 356 17.93 19.60 -37.99
C TYR A 356 17.71 20.46 -39.23
N GLU A 357 17.77 19.85 -40.43
CA GLU A 357 17.48 20.55 -41.69
C GLU A 357 16.04 21.07 -41.71
N LEU A 358 15.06 20.22 -41.39
CA LEU A 358 13.65 20.62 -41.33
C LEU A 358 13.41 21.68 -40.25
N ALA A 359 14.05 21.58 -39.09
CA ALA A 359 13.88 22.55 -38.01
C ALA A 359 14.32 23.97 -38.42
N LYS A 360 15.35 24.10 -39.29
CA LYS A 360 15.75 25.39 -39.86
C LYS A 360 14.64 25.99 -40.73
N GLU A 361 13.99 25.17 -41.56
CA GLU A 361 12.85 25.58 -42.39
C GLU A 361 11.67 26.03 -41.52
N MET A 362 11.40 25.32 -40.43
CA MET A 362 10.33 25.60 -39.46
C MET A 362 10.68 26.73 -38.47
N LYS A 363 11.90 27.27 -38.49
CA LYS A 363 12.43 28.23 -37.50
C LYS A 363 12.31 27.74 -36.05
N VAL A 364 12.56 26.46 -35.83
CA VAL A 364 12.55 25.79 -34.52
C VAL A 364 13.97 25.43 -34.13
N LYS A 365 14.29 25.54 -32.83
CA LYS A 365 15.60 25.11 -32.32
C LYS A 365 15.48 23.71 -31.74
N LEU A 366 16.22 22.74 -32.27
CA LEU A 366 16.34 21.41 -31.66
C LEU A 366 17.57 21.39 -30.76
N LEU A 367 17.46 20.73 -29.60
CA LEU A 367 18.55 20.57 -28.66
C LEU A 367 18.59 19.14 -28.12
N THR A 368 19.80 18.61 -28.02
CA THR A 368 20.14 17.52 -27.10
C THR A 368 20.24 18.04 -25.66
N MET A 369 20.30 17.13 -24.68
CA MET A 369 20.53 17.52 -23.28
C MET A 369 21.88 18.23 -23.07
N ASP A 370 22.92 17.85 -23.82
CA ASP A 370 24.24 18.46 -23.69
C ASP A 370 24.25 19.90 -24.20
N GLU A 371 23.64 20.15 -25.36
CA GLU A 371 23.46 21.49 -25.90
C GLU A 371 22.52 22.35 -25.05
N PHE A 372 21.52 21.72 -24.41
CA PHE A 372 20.59 22.38 -23.50
C PHE A 372 21.29 23.03 -22.31
N TYR A 373 22.32 22.40 -21.74
CA TYR A 373 23.09 23.02 -20.65
C TYR A 373 23.72 24.34 -21.06
N GLY A 374 24.31 24.40 -22.26
CA GLY A 374 24.87 25.63 -22.83
C GLY A 374 23.78 26.65 -23.14
N TYR A 375 22.68 26.19 -23.73
CA TYR A 375 21.55 27.05 -24.11
C TYR A 375 20.90 27.74 -22.93
N ILE A 376 20.61 27.03 -21.84
CA ILE A 376 19.99 27.63 -20.64
C ILE A 376 20.84 28.76 -20.06
N ASN A 377 22.18 28.68 -20.15
CA ASN A 377 23.04 29.78 -19.70
C ASN A 377 22.95 31.02 -20.59
N SER A 378 22.57 30.85 -21.87
CA SER A 378 22.41 31.95 -22.84
C SER A 378 21.06 32.66 -22.77
N ILE A 379 20.06 32.07 -22.10
CA ILE A 379 18.70 32.64 -21.95
C ILE A 379 18.61 33.64 -20.77
N LYS A 380 19.70 33.85 -20.04
CA LYS A 380 19.73 34.75 -18.87
C LYS A 380 19.48 36.22 -19.20
#